data_AF-A0A7S3TPV2-F1
#
_entry.id   AF-A0A7S3TPV2-F1
#
_cell.length_a   1.000
_cell.length_b   1.000
_cell.length_c   1.000
_cell.angle_alpha   90.00
_cell.angle_beta   90.00
_cell.angle_gamma   90.00
#
_symmetry.space_group_name_H-M   'P 1'
#
loop_
_entity.id
_entity.type
_entity.pdbx_description
1 polymer ?
#
loop_
_entity_poly.entity_id
_entity_poly.type
_entity_poly.pdbx_seq_one_letter_code
_entity_poly.pdbx_strand_id
1 'polypeptide(L)'
;AALEAWGCLMQKAHGTQRRAADTDRLVNHLSYWTDNGAFYYGDAWHEAGGGGKTCNEESMVSVARGLEEQDLLRAVRTWQMDDWWYPGHHTAFVHCVQNWTLLPPAF
;
A
#
# COMPACT_ATOMS: atom_id res chain seq x y z
N ALA A 1 -0.98 -26.66 3.61
CA ALA A 1 -2.14 -27.50 4.03
C ALA A 1 -3.46 -26.71 4.06
N ALA A 2 -3.80 -25.96 5.12
CA ALA A 2 -5.13 -25.33 5.25
C ALA A 2 -5.40 -24.22 4.20
N LEU A 3 -4.44 -23.32 3.97
CA LEU A 3 -4.56 -22.24 2.98
C LEU A 3 -4.64 -22.75 1.53
N GLU A 4 -3.94 -23.84 1.22
CA GLU A 4 -4.01 -24.48 -0.10
C GLU A 4 -5.38 -25.11 -0.32
N ALA A 5 -5.90 -25.83 0.67
CA ALA A 5 -7.24 -26.43 0.62
C ALA A 5 -8.32 -25.35 0.44
N TRP A 6 -8.21 -24.24 1.17
CA TRP A 6 -9.08 -23.08 0.98
C TRP A 6 -8.99 -22.52 -0.45
N GLY A 7 -7.77 -22.34 -0.97
CA GLY A 7 -7.56 -21.88 -2.34
C GLY A 7 -8.18 -22.80 -3.39
N CYS A 8 -8.06 -24.12 -3.22
CA CYS A 8 -8.70 -25.11 -4.10
C CYS A 8 -10.23 -25.03 -4.02
N LEU A 9 -10.79 -24.85 -2.83
CA LEU A 9 -12.23 -24.70 -2.62
C LEU A 9 -12.76 -23.46 -3.37
N MET A 10 -12.09 -22.32 -3.22
CA MET A 10 -12.46 -21.08 -3.90
C MET A 10 -12.37 -21.21 -5.43
N GLN A 11 -11.32 -21.84 -5.93
CA GLN A 11 -11.16 -22.11 -7.37
C GLN A 11 -12.31 -22.95 -7.92
N LYS A 12 -12.68 -24.01 -7.21
CA LYS A 12 -13.81 -24.86 -7.57
C LYS A 12 -15.14 -24.11 -7.52
N ALA A 13 -15.39 -23.33 -6.47
CA ALA A 13 -16.64 -22.59 -6.30
C ALA A 13 -16.87 -21.55 -7.42
N HIS A 14 -15.81 -20.96 -7.94
CA HIS A 14 -15.89 -19.90 -8.96
C HIS A 14 -15.48 -20.36 -10.37
N GLY A 15 -15.18 -21.64 -10.58
CA GLY A 15 -14.75 -22.17 -11.88
C GLY A 15 -13.45 -21.54 -12.39
N THR A 16 -12.55 -21.14 -11.49
CA THR A 16 -11.27 -20.51 -11.82
C THR A 16 -10.10 -21.49 -11.64
N GLN A 17 -8.97 -21.19 -12.27
CA GLN A 17 -7.74 -21.96 -12.13
C GLN A 17 -6.64 -21.08 -11.51
N ARG A 18 -5.72 -21.71 -10.78
CA ARG A 18 -4.54 -21.01 -10.27
C ARG A 18 -3.72 -20.54 -11.46
N ARG A 19 -3.42 -19.25 -11.53
CA ARG A 19 -2.44 -18.74 -12.47
C ARG A 19 -1.05 -19.26 -12.09
N ALA A 20 -0.17 -19.38 -13.07
CA ALA A 20 1.20 -19.80 -12.82
C ALA A 20 1.87 -18.80 -11.86
N ALA A 21 2.59 -19.30 -10.86
CA ALA A 21 3.06 -18.48 -9.75
C ALA A 21 3.99 -17.36 -10.22
N ASP A 22 4.77 -17.60 -11.28
CA ASP A 22 5.64 -16.68 -12.00
C ASP A 22 4.91 -15.49 -12.66
N THR A 23 3.60 -15.61 -12.88
CA THR A 23 2.77 -14.52 -13.42
C THR A 23 2.25 -13.56 -12.36
N ASP A 24 2.39 -13.90 -11.08
CA ASP A 24 1.93 -13.05 -9.98
C ASP A 24 3.00 -12.02 -9.60
N ARG A 25 2.72 -10.75 -9.88
CA ARG A 25 3.65 -9.65 -9.64
C ARG A 25 3.95 -9.43 -8.15
N LEU A 26 3.05 -9.82 -7.26
CA LEU A 26 3.22 -9.60 -5.82
C LEU A 26 4.22 -10.58 -5.18
N VAL A 27 4.35 -11.78 -5.74
CA VAL A 27 5.26 -12.82 -5.20
C VAL A 27 6.61 -12.89 -5.92
N ASN A 28 6.71 -12.35 -7.15
CA ASN A 28 7.94 -12.40 -7.95
C ASN A 28 8.71 -11.07 -7.99
N HIS A 29 8.16 -10.00 -7.43
CA HIS A 29 8.81 -8.69 -7.43
C HIS A 29 8.79 -8.05 -6.06
N LEU A 30 9.79 -7.20 -5.82
CA LEU A 30 9.80 -6.37 -4.64
C LEU A 30 8.63 -5.40 -4.72
N SER A 31 7.85 -5.36 -3.65
CA SER A 31 6.72 -4.47 -3.47
C SER A 31 7.03 -3.49 -2.36
N TYR A 32 6.69 -2.21 -2.56
CA TYR A 32 6.65 -1.23 -1.48
C TYR A 32 5.25 -1.21 -0.88
N TRP A 33 5.14 -1.38 0.44
CA TRP A 33 3.86 -1.36 1.15
C TRP A 33 3.87 -0.23 2.19
N THR A 34 2.83 0.58 2.19
CA THR A 34 2.68 1.68 3.16
C THR A 34 2.24 1.21 4.55
N ASP A 35 1.82 -0.06 4.69
CA ASP A 35 1.31 -0.68 5.93
C ASP A 35 2.40 -1.03 6.96
N ASN A 36 3.67 -1.04 6.56
CA ASN A 36 4.76 -1.58 7.38
C ASN A 36 5.33 -0.56 8.39
N GLY A 37 4.47 0.13 9.14
CA GLY A 37 4.92 1.10 10.14
C GLY A 37 5.70 2.27 9.51
N ALA A 38 5.51 2.50 8.22
CA ALA A 38 6.18 3.55 7.50
C ALA A 38 5.85 4.89 8.17
N PHE A 39 6.84 5.77 8.24
CA PHE A 39 6.88 7.03 9.00
C PHE A 39 5.89 8.07 8.42
N TYR A 40 4.61 7.70 8.29
CA TYR A 40 3.51 8.42 7.62
C TYR A 40 2.25 8.51 8.49
N TYR A 41 2.25 7.84 9.65
CA TYR A 41 1.13 7.92 10.60
C TYR A 41 1.08 9.30 11.25
N GLY A 42 -0.11 9.91 11.17
CA GLY A 42 -0.37 11.32 11.45
C GLY A 42 -0.06 11.80 12.87
N ASP A 43 -0.34 13.07 13.11
CA ASP A 43 0.08 13.92 14.24
C ASP A 43 -0.02 13.30 15.65
N ALA A 44 -0.89 12.31 15.88
CA ALA A 44 -0.95 11.57 17.14
C ALA A 44 0.30 10.71 17.44
N TRP A 45 1.07 10.31 16.43
CA TRP A 45 2.39 9.68 16.65
C TRP A 45 3.38 10.74 17.16
N HIS A 46 3.26 12.00 16.69
CA HIS A 46 4.22 13.08 16.97
C HIS A 46 4.28 13.42 18.47
N GLU A 47 3.13 13.40 19.15
CA GLU A 47 3.05 13.56 20.61
C GLU A 47 3.62 12.36 21.38
N ALA A 48 3.65 11.16 20.77
CA ALA A 48 4.26 9.95 21.31
C ALA A 48 5.75 9.80 20.94
N GLY A 49 6.36 10.80 20.29
CA GLY A 49 7.79 10.83 19.98
C GLY A 49 8.21 10.17 18.67
N GLY A 50 7.28 9.78 17.81
CA GLY A 50 7.58 9.40 16.43
C GLY A 50 6.74 10.26 15.51
N GLY A 51 7.26 10.84 14.43
CA GLY A 51 6.39 11.67 13.61
C GLY A 51 7.03 11.94 12.28
N GLY A 52 6.34 11.54 11.22
CA GLY A 52 6.80 11.74 9.87
C GLY A 52 5.88 12.62 9.05
N LYS A 53 6.18 12.70 7.75
CA LYS A 53 5.47 13.60 6.84
C LYS A 53 4.02 13.16 6.65
N THR A 54 3.14 14.11 6.35
CA THR A 54 1.77 13.84 5.88
C THR A 54 1.79 12.82 4.74
N CYS A 55 0.87 11.85 4.80
CA CYS A 55 0.68 10.83 3.77
C CYS A 55 0.13 11.49 2.49
N ASN A 56 1.02 11.96 1.60
CA ASN A 56 0.69 12.72 0.40
C ASN A 56 1.66 12.43 -0.76
N GLU A 57 1.46 13.06 -1.92
CA GLU A 57 2.32 12.85 -3.09
C GLU A 57 3.81 13.10 -2.79
N GLU A 58 4.14 14.16 -2.07
CA GLU A 58 5.54 14.51 -1.73
C GLU A 58 6.24 13.42 -0.91
N SER A 59 5.49 12.74 -0.04
CA SER A 59 5.94 11.60 0.72
C SER A 59 6.33 10.43 -0.19
N MET A 60 5.50 10.12 -1.19
CA MET A 60 5.78 9.05 -2.16
C MET A 60 6.95 9.39 -3.08
N VAL A 61 7.05 10.65 -3.50
CA VAL A 61 8.22 11.16 -4.24
C VAL A 61 9.50 11.04 -3.41
N SER A 62 9.41 11.30 -2.09
CA SER A 62 10.56 11.14 -1.18
C SER A 62 11.00 9.68 -1.05
N VAL A 63 10.05 8.73 -0.96
CA VAL A 63 10.37 7.28 -0.99
C VAL A 63 11.06 6.91 -2.29
N ALA A 64 10.50 7.34 -3.42
CA ALA A 64 11.05 7.00 -4.73
C ALA A 64 12.49 7.49 -4.88
N ARG A 65 12.77 8.71 -4.40
CA ARG A 65 14.13 9.27 -4.35
C ARG A 65 15.05 8.44 -3.46
N GLY A 66 14.63 8.12 -2.24
CA GLY A 66 15.44 7.30 -1.33
C GLY A 66 15.70 5.89 -1.86
N LEU A 67 14.77 5.31 -2.60
CA LEU A 67 14.97 4.04 -3.30
C LEU A 67 15.93 4.18 -4.48
N GLU A 68 15.86 5.28 -5.24
CA GLU A 68 16.78 5.56 -6.35
C GLU A 68 18.21 5.75 -5.84
N GLU A 69 18.39 6.50 -4.75
CA GLU A 69 19.69 6.72 -4.09
C GLU A 69 20.36 5.42 -3.61
N GLN A 70 19.57 4.35 -3.42
CA GLN A 70 20.01 3.02 -3.00
C GLN A 70 20.03 2.01 -4.16
N ASP A 71 19.80 2.44 -5.41
CA ASP A 71 19.65 1.58 -6.59
C ASP A 71 18.52 0.53 -6.48
N LEU A 72 17.55 0.75 -5.58
CA LEU A 72 16.43 -0.15 -5.31
C LEU A 72 15.16 0.18 -6.09
N LEU A 73 15.02 1.42 -6.60
CA LEU A 73 13.77 1.83 -7.25
C LEU A 73 13.43 0.93 -8.44
N ARG A 74 14.43 0.51 -9.22
CA ARG A 74 14.24 -0.42 -10.34
C ARG A 74 13.91 -1.85 -9.92
N ALA A 75 14.11 -2.24 -8.67
CA ALA A 75 13.71 -3.53 -8.15
C ALA A 75 12.24 -3.54 -7.71
N VAL A 76 11.72 -2.38 -7.26
CA VAL A 76 10.32 -2.22 -6.86
C VAL A 76 9.43 -2.18 -8.10
N ARG A 77 8.48 -3.12 -8.21
CA ARG A 77 7.54 -3.21 -9.36
C ARG A 77 6.10 -2.86 -9.00
N THR A 78 5.81 -2.78 -7.72
CA THR A 78 4.47 -2.62 -7.18
C THR A 78 4.54 -1.71 -5.97
N TRP A 79 3.60 -0.78 -5.91
CA TRP A 79 3.41 0.14 -4.79
C TRP A 79 2.00 -0.09 -4.27
N GLN A 80 1.91 -0.59 -3.05
CA GLN A 80 0.67 -0.93 -2.37
C GLN A 80 0.36 0.21 -1.40
N MET A 81 -0.73 0.94 -1.69
CA MET A 81 -1.23 2.02 -0.87
C MET A 81 -2.33 1.49 0.05
N ASP A 82 -2.22 1.77 1.34
CA ASP A 82 -3.16 1.34 2.38
C ASP A 82 -4.42 2.23 2.45
N ASP A 83 -5.41 1.86 3.27
CA ASP A 83 -6.70 2.55 3.38
C ASP A 83 -6.60 4.01 3.87
N TRP A 84 -5.54 4.34 4.60
CA TRP A 84 -5.12 5.71 4.97
C TRP A 84 -4.76 6.61 3.78
N TRP A 85 -5.06 6.19 2.55
CA TRP A 85 -5.03 7.01 1.33
C TRP A 85 -6.44 7.43 0.85
N TYR A 86 -7.51 7.07 1.57
CA TYR A 86 -8.89 7.46 1.27
C TYR A 86 -9.46 8.48 2.26
N PRO A 87 -10.35 9.39 1.81
CA PRO A 87 -11.17 10.18 2.71
C PRO A 87 -12.23 9.27 3.35
N GLY A 88 -12.15 9.06 4.67
CA GLY A 88 -13.06 8.14 5.37
C GLY A 88 -12.70 7.89 6.84
N HIS A 89 -11.45 8.13 7.23
CA HIS A 89 -11.06 8.10 8.64
C HIS A 89 -11.18 9.50 9.27
N HIS A 90 -11.19 9.56 10.60
CA HIS A 90 -11.40 10.80 11.34
C HIS A 90 -10.36 11.87 10.95
N THR A 91 -10.79 13.10 10.71
CA THR A 91 -9.98 14.18 10.08
C THR A 91 -8.64 14.49 10.78
N ALA A 92 -8.52 14.17 12.08
CA ALA A 92 -7.25 14.24 12.81
C ALA A 92 -6.17 13.26 12.32
N PHE A 93 -6.52 12.31 11.45
CA PHE A 93 -5.62 11.26 10.98
C PHE A 93 -5.59 11.13 9.45
N VAL A 94 -6.25 12.03 8.70
CA VAL A 94 -6.49 11.86 7.26
C VAL A 94 -6.30 13.16 6.50
N HIS A 95 -5.24 13.21 5.70
CA HIS A 95 -5.11 14.16 4.60
C HIS A 95 -4.81 13.39 3.31
N CYS A 96 -5.77 12.58 2.89
CA CYS A 96 -5.69 11.77 1.69
C CYS A 96 -5.98 12.60 0.44
N VAL A 97 -4.93 12.78 -0.37
CA VAL A 97 -4.85 13.36 -1.72
C VAL A 97 -5.74 14.58 -2.02
N GLN A 98 -5.11 15.77 -2.08
CA GLN A 98 -5.79 16.99 -2.53
C GLN A 98 -5.63 17.36 -4.02
N ASN A 99 -4.82 16.67 -4.83
CA ASN A 99 -5.23 16.29 -6.20
C ASN A 99 -4.39 15.20 -6.93
N TRP A 100 -4.91 13.98 -6.85
CA TRP A 100 -4.97 12.94 -7.88
C TRP A 100 -6.39 12.35 -7.76
N THR A 101 -7.35 13.06 -8.31
CA THR A 101 -8.72 13.06 -7.79
C THR A 101 -9.55 11.84 -8.23
N LEU A 102 -10.10 11.07 -7.29
CA LEU A 102 -11.47 10.55 -7.41
C LEU A 102 -12.33 11.01 -6.23
N LEU A 103 -13.50 11.49 -6.62
CA LEU A 103 -14.52 12.23 -5.90
C LEU A 103 -15.76 11.34 -5.59
N PRO A 104 -16.66 11.79 -4.70
CA PRO A 104 -17.71 11.03 -4.01
C PRO A 104 -18.62 10.07 -4.82
N PRO A 105 -19.23 9.08 -4.14
CA PRO A 105 -19.23 8.89 -2.68
C PRO A 105 -18.22 7.81 -2.27
N ALA A 106 -17.20 8.21 -1.50
CA ALA A 106 -16.48 7.23 -0.69
C ALA A 106 -17.44 6.84 0.45
N PHE A 107 -18.32 5.89 0.11
CA PHE A 107 -19.47 5.33 0.84
C PHE A 107 -20.79 6.10 0.75
#